data_AF-A0A8B6FKL6-F1
#
_entry.id   AF-A0A8B6FKL6-F1
#
_cell.length_a   1.000
_cell.length_b   1.000
_cell.length_c   1.000
_cell.angle_alpha   90.00
_cell.angle_beta   90.00
_cell.angle_gamma   90.00
#
_symmetry.space_group_name_H-M   'P 1'
#
loop_
_entity.id
_entity.type
_entity.pdbx_description
1 polymer ?
#
loop_
_entity_poly.entity_id
_entity_poly.type
_entity_poly.pdbx_seq_one_letter_code
_entity_poly.pdbx_strand_id
1 'polypeptide(L)'
;MDDVLKSVGFCAVYVLLMSLSCVLCDSLEVEEKESIDRFKLEGKIDLFLAGKNKDWVVHARVFVDGGDYVGLLKSDGSFVISGLPSGSYVVEVSHPAFIFDAVRVDITSKGKIRARKVNYLQPNQVKSQTYPLFIQERQKTKYFQDREQWKVIDFLFNPMVKLNVVESNRLLI
;
A
#
# COMPACT_ATOMS: atom_id res chain seq x y z
N MET A 1 16.19 47.77 47.64
CA MET A 1 16.94 46.57 47.19
C MET A 1 16.14 45.29 47.41
N ASP A 2 15.10 45.31 48.25
CA ASP A 2 14.33 44.12 48.67
C ASP A 2 13.31 43.59 47.64
N ASP A 3 12.89 44.42 46.69
CA ASP A 3 11.90 44.03 45.66
C ASP A 3 12.50 43.17 44.54
N VAL A 4 13.79 43.37 44.23
CA VAL A 4 14.53 42.55 43.27
C VAL A 4 14.75 41.13 43.82
N LEU A 5 14.99 41.02 45.13
CA LEU A 5 15.20 39.74 45.80
C LEU A 5 13.94 38.86 45.79
N LYS A 6 12.76 39.47 45.94
CA LYS A 6 11.45 38.77 45.86
C LYS A 6 11.12 38.32 44.44
N SER A 7 11.45 39.14 43.43
CA SER A 7 11.22 38.82 42.02
C SER A 7 12.07 37.64 41.53
N VAL A 8 13.34 37.60 41.92
CA VAL A 8 14.26 36.49 41.60
C VAL A 8 13.82 35.19 42.30
N GLY A 9 13.36 35.30 43.55
CA GLY A 9 12.80 34.15 44.28
C GLY A 9 11.55 33.57 43.62
N PHE A 10 10.64 34.42 43.13
CA PHE A 10 9.43 33.97 42.45
C PHE A 10 9.72 33.27 41.10
N CYS A 11 10.70 33.78 40.35
CA CYS A 11 11.18 33.10 39.14
C CYS A 11 11.83 31.76 39.44
N ALA A 12 12.67 31.67 40.48
CA ALA A 12 13.33 30.41 40.86
C ALA A 12 12.33 29.33 41.27
N VAL A 13 11.28 29.70 42.01
CA VAL A 13 10.19 28.79 42.39
C VAL A 13 9.40 28.33 41.17
N TYR A 14 9.11 29.22 40.21
CA TYR A 14 8.39 28.86 38.99
C TYR A 14 9.19 27.93 38.08
N VAL A 15 10.50 28.15 37.95
CA VAL A 15 11.41 27.25 37.20
C VAL A 15 11.51 25.88 37.88
N LEU A 16 11.58 25.83 39.21
CA LEU A 16 11.58 24.58 39.95
C LEU A 16 10.25 23.81 39.80
N LEU A 17 9.11 24.50 39.86
CA LEU A 17 7.78 23.90 39.64
C LEU A 17 7.62 23.35 38.22
N MET A 18 8.10 24.09 37.21
CA MET A 18 8.10 23.62 35.83
C MET A 18 9.01 22.40 35.65
N SER A 19 10.20 22.40 36.26
CA SER A 19 11.09 21.23 36.22
C SER A 19 10.50 20.01 36.94
N LEU A 20 9.82 20.21 38.07
CA LEU A 20 9.15 19.14 38.83
C LEU A 20 7.99 18.55 38.04
N SER A 21 7.25 19.38 37.29
CA SER A 21 6.19 18.92 36.39
C SER A 21 6.73 18.11 35.20
N CYS A 22 7.90 18.48 34.63
CA CYS A 22 8.57 17.67 33.61
C CYS A 22 9.03 16.32 34.17
N VAL A 23 9.61 16.30 35.37
CA VAL A 23 10.08 15.05 36.01
C VAL A 23 8.91 14.12 36.38
N LEU A 24 7.77 14.68 36.81
CA LEU A 24 6.56 13.90 37.07
C LEU A 24 5.93 13.36 35.77
N CYS A 25 5.98 14.13 34.68
CA CYS A 25 5.44 13.70 33.39
C CYS A 25 6.24 12.53 32.78
N ASP A 26 7.55 12.50 33.00
CA ASP A 26 8.43 11.40 32.56
C ASP A 26 8.16 10.10 33.33
N SER A 27 7.70 10.20 34.59
CA SER A 27 7.31 9.04 35.41
C SER A 27 5.86 8.57 35.21
N LEU A 28 5.06 9.30 34.43
CA LEU A 28 3.68 8.94 34.06
C LEU A 28 3.59 8.40 32.62
N GLU A 29 4.67 7.82 32.10
CA GLU A 29 4.51 6.69 31.20
C GLU A 29 3.91 5.55 32.02
N VAL A 30 2.58 5.50 32.04
CA VAL A 30 1.84 4.30 32.38
C VAL A 30 2.41 3.21 31.45
N GLU A 31 3.29 2.37 31.99
CA GLU A 31 3.57 1.07 31.40
C GLU A 31 2.27 0.24 31.50
N GLU A 32 1.31 0.54 30.62
CA GLU A 32 0.38 -0.46 30.15
C GLU A 32 1.21 -1.43 29.31
N LYS A 33 1.92 -2.31 30.01
CA LYS A 33 2.28 -3.64 29.52
C LYS A 33 0.98 -4.45 29.39
N GLU A 34 0.06 -3.98 28.55
CA GLU A 34 -0.67 -4.93 27.74
C GLU A 34 0.41 -5.55 26.84
N SER A 35 0.66 -6.84 27.00
CA SER A 35 1.42 -7.59 26.02
C SER A 35 0.64 -7.54 24.71
N ILE A 36 0.80 -6.46 23.94
CA ILE A 36 0.21 -6.34 22.62
C ILE A 36 0.87 -7.44 21.82
N ASP A 37 0.15 -8.54 21.62
CA ASP A 37 0.62 -9.67 20.84
C ASP A 37 0.93 -9.15 19.43
N ARG A 38 2.22 -9.01 19.15
CA ARG A 38 2.74 -8.55 17.85
C ARG A 38 2.92 -9.75 16.96
N PHE A 39 2.15 -9.80 15.89
CA PHE A 39 2.19 -10.88 14.92
C PHE A 39 3.17 -10.59 13.78
N LYS A 40 3.60 -11.66 13.12
CA LYS A 40 4.41 -11.63 11.91
C LYS A 40 3.56 -12.04 10.72
N LEU A 41 3.69 -11.29 9.63
CA LEU A 41 3.04 -11.56 8.37
C LEU A 41 4.11 -11.92 7.35
N GLU A 42 3.95 -13.10 6.75
CA GLU A 42 4.90 -13.66 5.79
C GLU A 42 4.25 -13.83 4.43
N GLY A 43 5.05 -13.59 3.39
CA GLY A 43 4.61 -13.79 2.01
C GLY A 43 5.77 -13.93 1.04
N LYS A 44 5.41 -14.33 -0.17
CA LYS A 44 6.30 -14.43 -1.32
C LYS A 44 5.63 -13.79 -2.53
N ILE A 45 6.40 -12.98 -3.24
CA ILE A 45 6.03 -12.37 -4.50
C ILE A 45 6.74 -13.17 -5.60
N ASP A 46 5.96 -13.68 -6.55
CA ASP A 46 6.48 -14.32 -7.75
C ASP A 46 6.28 -13.39 -8.94
N LEU A 47 7.23 -13.42 -9.88
CA LEU A 47 7.25 -12.54 -11.03
C LEU A 47 7.63 -13.34 -12.28
N PHE A 48 6.62 -13.85 -12.96
CA PHE A 48 6.79 -14.63 -14.20
C PHE A 48 7.19 -13.74 -15.38
N LEU A 49 6.65 -12.52 -15.46
CA LEU A 49 6.87 -11.59 -16.58
C LEU A 49 8.29 -10.98 -16.63
N ALA A 50 9.04 -10.93 -15.53
CA ALA A 50 10.34 -10.27 -15.47
C ALA A 50 11.53 -11.15 -15.92
N GLY A 51 11.27 -12.43 -16.24
CA GLY A 51 12.34 -13.39 -16.54
C GLY A 51 13.22 -13.68 -15.32
N LYS A 52 14.36 -14.36 -15.52
CA LYS A 52 15.27 -14.80 -14.44
C LYS A 52 16.00 -13.66 -13.69
N ASN A 53 15.87 -12.41 -14.12
CA ASN A 53 16.60 -11.29 -13.54
C ASN A 53 15.94 -10.87 -12.22
N LYS A 54 16.69 -10.90 -11.11
CA LYS A 54 16.20 -10.60 -9.76
C LYS A 54 16.28 -9.12 -9.37
N ASP A 55 16.70 -8.24 -10.29
CA ASP A 55 16.91 -6.82 -10.00
C ASP A 55 15.61 -6.08 -9.61
N TRP A 56 14.46 -6.62 -10.01
CA TRP A 56 13.14 -6.06 -9.69
C TRP A 56 12.87 -5.98 -8.18
N VAL A 57 13.49 -6.87 -7.38
CA VAL A 57 13.33 -6.93 -5.93
C VAL A 57 13.73 -5.61 -5.26
N VAL A 58 14.75 -4.93 -5.80
CA VAL A 58 15.30 -3.67 -5.25
C VAL A 58 14.27 -2.53 -5.32
N HIS A 59 13.43 -2.54 -6.34
CA HIS A 59 12.44 -1.49 -6.57
C HIS A 59 11.05 -1.84 -6.02
N ALA A 60 10.87 -3.06 -5.49
CA ALA A 60 9.62 -3.48 -4.90
C ALA A 60 9.57 -3.13 -3.41
N ARG A 61 8.44 -2.60 -2.95
CA ARG A 61 8.15 -2.39 -1.53
C ARG A 61 6.78 -2.94 -1.19
N VAL A 62 6.67 -3.55 -0.01
CA VAL A 62 5.37 -4.00 0.51
C VAL A 62 4.85 -2.97 1.48
N PHE A 63 3.63 -2.50 1.25
CA PHE A 63 2.91 -1.59 2.13
C PHE A 63 1.78 -2.33 2.81
N VAL A 64 1.57 -2.04 4.08
CA VAL A 64 0.42 -2.50 4.84
C VAL A 64 -0.37 -1.27 5.26
N ASP A 65 -1.68 -1.30 5.00
CA ASP A 65 -2.62 -0.24 5.34
C ASP A 65 -2.19 1.15 4.83
N GLY A 66 -1.84 1.24 3.55
CA GLY A 66 -1.47 2.52 2.93
C GLY A 66 -0.11 3.10 3.36
N GLY A 67 0.65 2.40 4.21
CA GLY A 67 2.02 2.81 4.56
C GLY A 67 2.37 2.74 6.05
N ASP A 68 1.42 2.41 6.92
CA ASP A 68 1.65 2.30 8.37
C ASP A 68 2.75 1.28 8.71
N TYR A 69 2.79 0.18 7.97
CA TYR A 69 3.89 -0.77 8.04
C TYR A 69 4.50 -0.99 6.66
N VAL A 70 5.82 -0.98 6.60
CA VAL A 70 6.59 -1.17 5.37
C VAL A 70 7.42 -2.45 5.48
N GLY A 71 7.22 -3.35 4.52
CA GLY A 71 7.99 -4.57 4.36
C GLY A 71 8.99 -4.45 3.21
N LEU A 72 10.20 -4.94 3.44
CA LEU A 72 11.22 -5.09 2.40
C LEU A 72 11.25 -6.54 1.90
N LEU A 73 11.54 -6.71 0.62
CA LEU A 73 11.71 -8.03 0.03
C LEU A 73 13.16 -8.51 0.21
N LYS A 74 13.30 -9.82 0.40
CA LYS A 74 14.57 -10.55 0.31
C LYS A 74 14.89 -10.87 -1.15
N SER A 75 16.13 -11.28 -1.42
CA SER A 75 16.63 -11.72 -2.74
C SER A 75 15.82 -12.84 -3.41
N ASP A 76 15.00 -13.56 -2.64
CA ASP A 76 14.16 -14.66 -3.14
C ASP A 76 12.71 -14.25 -3.41
N GLY A 77 12.39 -12.95 -3.27
CA GLY A 77 11.04 -12.41 -3.41
C GLY A 77 10.16 -12.64 -2.16
N SER A 78 10.71 -13.20 -1.08
CA SER A 78 10.00 -13.36 0.18
C SER A 78 10.08 -12.09 1.03
N PHE A 79 9.03 -11.80 1.79
CA PHE A 79 8.97 -10.67 2.70
C PHE A 79 8.38 -11.09 4.04
N VAL A 80 8.81 -10.41 5.10
CA VAL A 80 8.32 -10.62 6.46
C VAL A 80 8.09 -9.26 7.09
N ILE A 81 6.90 -9.05 7.62
CA ILE A 81 6.50 -7.81 8.32
C ILE A 81 6.17 -8.19 9.75
N SER A 82 6.89 -7.60 10.70
CA SER A 82 6.71 -7.85 12.14
C SER A 82 6.13 -6.63 12.83
N GLY A 83 5.45 -6.84 13.96
CA GLY A 83 4.92 -5.75 14.76
C GLY A 83 3.47 -5.40 14.46
N LEU A 84 2.74 -6.28 13.77
CA LEU A 84 1.33 -6.08 13.45
C LEU A 84 0.47 -6.48 14.66
N PRO A 85 -0.39 -5.58 15.17
CA PRO A 85 -1.40 -5.97 16.15
C PRO A 85 -2.47 -6.88 15.52
N SER A 86 -3.38 -7.41 16.34
CA SER A 86 -4.55 -8.11 15.80
C SER A 86 -5.49 -7.13 15.11
N GLY A 87 -5.83 -7.39 13.86
CA GLY A 87 -6.60 -6.46 13.04
C GLY A 87 -6.84 -6.99 11.63
N SER A 88 -7.54 -6.21 10.82
CA SER A 88 -7.70 -6.46 9.39
C SER A 88 -6.84 -5.47 8.63
N TYR A 89 -5.92 -5.97 7.81
CA TYR A 89 -4.99 -5.15 7.05
C TYR A 89 -5.13 -5.39 5.55
N VAL A 90 -4.81 -4.39 4.75
CA VAL A 90 -4.65 -4.54 3.31
C VAL A 90 -3.16 -4.48 2.99
N VAL A 91 -2.65 -5.53 2.36
CA VAL A 91 -1.27 -5.67 1.93
C VAL A 91 -1.20 -5.37 0.44
N GLU A 92 -0.35 -4.42 0.09
CA GLU A 92 -0.14 -3.96 -1.28
C GLU A 92 1.35 -4.03 -1.61
N VAL A 93 1.65 -4.34 -2.86
CA VAL A 93 3.03 -4.34 -3.36
C VAL A 93 3.14 -3.23 -4.38
N SER A 94 4.04 -2.29 -4.12
CA SER A 94 4.33 -1.20 -5.03
C SER A 94 5.61 -1.49 -5.80
N HIS A 95 5.53 -1.35 -7.12
CA HIS A 95 6.66 -1.46 -8.01
C HIS A 95 6.43 -0.58 -9.24
N PRO A 96 7.47 0.09 -9.78
CA PRO A 96 7.30 0.96 -10.94
C PRO A 96 6.91 0.21 -12.21
N ALA A 97 7.51 -0.95 -12.49
CA ALA A 97 7.28 -1.62 -13.78
C ALA A 97 6.05 -2.54 -13.83
N PHE A 98 5.48 -2.95 -12.68
CA PHE A 98 4.52 -4.03 -12.57
C PHE A 98 3.42 -3.67 -11.57
N ILE A 99 2.19 -4.09 -11.88
CA ILE A 99 1.01 -3.91 -11.04
C ILE A 99 0.67 -5.24 -10.36
N PHE A 100 0.45 -5.19 -9.05
CA PHE A 100 0.09 -6.36 -8.24
C PHE A 100 -1.34 -6.30 -7.73
N ASP A 101 -1.87 -7.46 -7.36
CA ASP A 101 -3.16 -7.57 -6.68
C ASP A 101 -3.01 -7.33 -5.17
N ALA A 102 -3.84 -6.42 -4.63
CA ALA A 102 -3.93 -6.22 -3.19
C ALA A 102 -4.59 -7.42 -2.49
N VAL A 103 -4.11 -7.72 -1.29
CA VAL A 103 -4.58 -8.86 -0.47
C VAL A 103 -5.00 -8.36 0.90
N ARG A 104 -6.22 -8.72 1.32
CA ARG A 104 -6.70 -8.44 2.67
C ARG A 104 -6.31 -9.58 3.59
N VAL A 105 -5.71 -9.24 4.72
CA VAL A 105 -5.24 -10.18 5.73
C VAL A 105 -5.89 -9.85 7.06
N ASP A 106 -6.62 -10.81 7.61
CA ASP A 106 -7.25 -10.70 8.91
C ASP A 106 -6.46 -11.52 9.94
N ILE A 107 -6.00 -10.87 11.00
CA ILE A 107 -5.25 -11.45 12.11
C ILE A 107 -6.15 -11.48 13.34
N THR A 108 -6.40 -12.69 13.85
CA THR A 108 -7.16 -12.87 15.11
C THR A 108 -6.25 -12.57 16.30
N SER A 109 -6.79 -12.18 17.45
CA SER A 109 -6.02 -12.06 18.72
C SER A 109 -5.28 -13.34 19.12
N LYS A 110 -5.71 -14.51 18.64
CA LYS A 110 -5.02 -15.80 18.83
C LYS A 110 -3.86 -16.05 17.86
N GLY A 111 -3.57 -15.12 16.95
CA GLY A 111 -2.55 -15.28 15.90
C GLY A 111 -2.96 -16.11 14.69
N LYS A 112 -4.24 -16.50 14.56
CA LYS A 112 -4.73 -17.14 13.34
C LYS A 112 -4.86 -16.10 12.23
N ILE A 113 -4.11 -16.31 11.14
CA ILE A 113 -4.09 -15.43 9.97
C ILE A 113 -4.99 -16.00 8.88
N ARG A 114 -5.80 -15.15 8.26
CA ARG A 114 -6.63 -15.49 7.09
C ARG A 114 -6.37 -14.47 5.98
N ALA A 115 -6.11 -14.94 4.77
CA ALA A 115 -5.89 -14.07 3.61
C ALA A 115 -7.06 -14.18 2.61
N ARG A 116 -7.41 -13.06 1.98
CA ARG A 116 -8.51 -12.95 1.02
C ARG A 116 -8.12 -11.97 -0.09
N LYS A 117 -8.52 -12.25 -1.32
CA LYS A 117 -8.37 -11.28 -2.42
C LYS A 117 -9.30 -10.08 -2.17
N VAL A 118 -8.79 -8.87 -2.37
CA VAL A 118 -9.60 -7.64 -2.23
C VAL A 118 -10.57 -7.54 -3.41
N ASN A 119 -11.86 -7.43 -3.11
CA ASN A 119 -12.91 -7.13 -4.10
C ASN A 119 -13.81 -6.01 -3.57
N TYR A 120 -13.79 -4.85 -4.22
CA TYR A 120 -14.58 -3.69 -3.82
C TYR A 120 -16.02 -3.74 -4.37
N LEU A 121 -16.26 -4.47 -5.46
CA LEU A 121 -17.57 -4.51 -6.12
C LEU A 121 -18.54 -5.47 -5.43
N GLN A 122 -18.02 -6.59 -4.92
CA GLN A 122 -18.81 -7.64 -4.28
C GLN A 122 -18.15 -8.06 -2.96
N PRO A 123 -18.41 -7.34 -1.85
CA PRO A 123 -17.78 -7.63 -0.55
C PRO A 123 -18.21 -8.98 0.03
N ASN A 124 -19.40 -9.48 -0.34
CA ASN A 124 -19.90 -10.78 0.10
C ASN A 124 -19.17 -11.95 -0.58
N GLN A 125 -18.57 -11.73 -1.76
CA GLN A 125 -17.85 -12.77 -2.47
C GLN A 125 -16.46 -12.96 -1.86
N VAL A 126 -16.33 -13.91 -0.95
CA VAL A 126 -15.06 -14.22 -0.30
C VAL A 126 -14.24 -15.21 -1.14
N LYS A 127 -13.13 -14.73 -1.70
CA LYS A 127 -12.10 -15.59 -2.30
C LYS A 127 -10.94 -15.75 -1.32
N SER A 128 -10.91 -16.87 -0.61
CA SER A 128 -9.83 -17.18 0.33
C SER A 128 -8.52 -17.41 -0.43
N GLN A 129 -7.44 -16.84 0.08
CA GLN A 129 -6.08 -17.12 -0.35
C GLN A 129 -5.35 -17.94 0.72
N THR A 130 -4.42 -18.77 0.29
CA THR A 130 -3.56 -19.56 1.16
C THR A 130 -2.60 -18.65 1.93
N TYR A 131 -2.24 -19.07 3.14
CA TYR A 131 -1.15 -18.51 3.92
C TYR A 131 0.04 -19.50 3.90
N PRO A 132 1.30 -19.08 3.73
CA PRO A 132 1.83 -17.73 3.53
C PRO A 132 1.30 -17.02 2.28
N LEU A 133 1.37 -15.70 2.23
CA LEU A 133 0.80 -14.94 1.12
C LEU A 133 1.55 -15.21 -0.18
N PHE A 134 0.83 -15.51 -1.25
CA PHE A 134 1.38 -15.60 -2.59
C PHE A 134 0.78 -14.49 -3.45
N ILE A 135 1.60 -13.49 -3.77
CA ILE A 135 1.19 -12.34 -4.57
C ILE A 135 1.79 -12.52 -5.96
N GLN A 136 0.92 -12.43 -6.97
CA GLN A 136 1.28 -12.53 -8.37
C GLN A 136 1.08 -11.16 -9.05
N GLU A 137 1.86 -10.90 -10.07
CA GLU A 137 1.67 -9.74 -10.92
C GLU A 137 0.41 -9.88 -11.76
N ARG A 138 -0.31 -8.77 -11.91
CA ARG A 138 -1.47 -8.67 -12.80
C ARG A 138 -1.02 -8.32 -14.22
N GLN A 139 -0.20 -7.29 -14.34
CA GLN A 139 0.22 -6.74 -15.63
C GLN A 139 1.45 -5.84 -15.49
N LYS A 140 2.16 -5.61 -16.60
CA LYS A 140 3.17 -4.56 -16.71
C LYS A 140 2.50 -3.19 -16.69
N THR A 141 3.02 -2.26 -15.91
CA THR A 141 2.49 -0.89 -15.82
C THR A 141 2.66 -0.17 -17.15
N LYS A 142 1.56 0.30 -17.75
CA LYS A 142 1.54 1.14 -18.94
C LYS A 142 1.28 2.59 -18.52
N TYR A 143 2.35 3.34 -18.28
CA TYR A 143 2.24 4.76 -17.92
C TYR A 143 1.84 5.64 -19.11
N PHE A 144 2.25 5.25 -20.31
CA PHE A 144 1.98 5.98 -21.53
C PHE A 144 0.84 5.32 -22.29
N GLN A 145 -0.08 6.13 -22.78
CA GLN A 145 -1.06 5.73 -23.77
C GLN A 145 -0.42 5.89 -25.14
N ASP A 146 -0.57 4.89 -26.01
CA ASP A 146 -0.14 5.00 -27.39
C ASP A 146 -1.00 6.06 -28.10
N ARG A 147 -0.37 6.91 -28.92
CA ARG A 147 -1.14 7.87 -29.72
C ARG A 147 -2.02 7.11 -30.69
N GLU A 148 -3.25 7.59 -30.87
CA GLU A 148 -4.11 7.12 -31.96
C GLU A 148 -3.38 7.35 -33.28
N GLN A 149 -2.97 6.25 -33.90
CA GLN A 149 -2.38 6.28 -35.23
C GLN A 149 -3.52 6.37 -36.24
N TRP A 150 -3.28 7.09 -37.33
CA TRP A 150 -4.18 7.07 -38.48
C TRP A 150 -4.23 5.64 -39.03
N LYS A 151 -5.25 4.87 -38.66
CA LYS A 151 -5.51 3.58 -39.28
C LYS A 151 -6.25 3.83 -40.59
N VAL A 152 -5.69 3.38 -41.71
CA VAL A 152 -6.34 3.47 -43.04
C VAL A 152 -7.72 2.80 -43.03
N ILE A 153 -7.87 1.76 -42.21
CA ILE A 153 -9.15 1.08 -41.95
C ILE A 153 -10.14 2.05 -41.28
N ASP A 154 -9.75 2.83 -40.29
CA ASP A 154 -10.67 3.77 -39.62
C ASP A 154 -11.15 4.89 -40.56
N PHE A 155 -10.35 5.28 -41.56
CA PHE A 155 -10.78 6.17 -42.63
C PHE A 155 -11.83 5.51 -43.55
N LEU A 156 -11.62 4.24 -43.94
CA LEU A 156 -12.60 3.48 -44.73
C LEU A 156 -13.90 3.24 -43.94
N PHE A 157 -13.79 3.00 -42.63
CA PHE A 157 -14.94 2.73 -41.78
C PHE A 157 -15.65 3.99 -41.26
N ASN A 158 -15.19 5.18 -41.65
CA ASN A 158 -15.86 6.44 -41.33
C ASN A 158 -17.25 6.50 -42.03
N PRO A 159 -18.36 6.69 -41.30
CA PRO A 159 -19.71 6.72 -41.86
C PRO A 159 -19.86 7.76 -42.98
N MET A 160 -19.15 8.89 -42.89
CA MET A 160 -19.19 9.92 -43.92
C MET A 160 -18.58 9.43 -45.25
N VAL A 161 -17.51 8.64 -45.21
CA VAL A 161 -16.87 8.08 -46.41
C VAL A 161 -17.66 6.90 -46.97
N LYS A 162 -18.16 6.02 -46.08
CA LYS A 162 -18.98 4.86 -46.51
C LYS A 162 -20.24 5.28 -47.26
N LEU A 163 -20.94 6.30 -46.78
CA LEU A 163 -22.17 6.78 -47.41
C LEU A 163 -21.89 7.35 -48.81
N ASN A 164 -20.82 8.13 -48.96
CA ASN A 164 -20.42 8.68 -50.26
C ASN A 164 -20.09 7.58 -51.30
N VAL A 165 -19.46 6.48 -50.87
CA VAL A 165 -19.14 5.33 -51.76
C VAL A 165 -20.38 4.51 -52.12
N VAL A 166 -21.28 4.27 -51.16
CA VAL A 166 -22.55 3.56 -51.39
C VAL A 166 -23.46 4.35 -52.33
N GLU A 167 -23.53 5.68 -52.17
CA GLU A 167 -24.32 6.55 -53.04
C GLU A 167 -23.73 6.63 -54.45
N SER A 168 -22.40 6.69 -54.59
CA SER A 168 -21.76 6.72 -55.91
C SER A 168 -21.96 5.42 -56.70
N ASN A 169 -21.95 4.25 -56.04
CA ASN A 169 -22.25 2.97 -56.71
C ASN A 169 -23.73 2.79 -57.07
N ARG A 170 -24.65 3.48 -56.38
CA ARG A 170 -26.09 3.45 -56.68
C ARG A 170 -26.45 4.31 -57.90
N LEU A 171 -25.60 5.27 -58.28
CA LEU A 171 -25.82 6.16 -59.42
C LEU A 171 -25.20 5.65 -60.74
N LEU A 172 -24.47 4.54 -60.71
CA LEU A 172 -23.76 3.96 -61.87
C LEU A 172 -24.37 2.63 -62.38
N ILE A 173 -25.59 2.28 -61.98
CA ILE A 173 -26.34 1.09 -62.44
C ILE A 173 -27.70 1.55 -62.99
#